data_AF-Q2UXX0-F1
#
_entry.id   AF-Q2UXX0-F1
#
_cell.length_a   1.000
_cell.length_b   1.000
_cell.length_c   1.000
_cell.angle_alpha   90.00
_cell.angle_beta   90.00
_cell.angle_gamma   90.00
#
_symmetry.space_group_name_H-M   'P 1'
#
loop_
_entity.id
_entity.type
_entity.pdbx_description
1 polymer ?
#
loop_
_entity_poly.entity_id
_entity_poly.type
_entity_poly.pdbx_seq_one_letter_code
_entity_poly.pdbx_strand_id
1 'polypeptide(L)'
;TSLICFRQSDLKSLIAYSSVGHMGLMVAGALMNSNWGFQAALAMMIAHGLSSSALFVMANMNYELTHTRSLFLMKGLLVLAPTLTMWWFLFTASNMAVPPSINLLSEIILITSILKM
;
A
#
# COMPACT_ATOMS: atom_id res chain seq x y z
N THR A 1 4.37 12.25 -2.13
CA THR A 1 4.22 11.05 -2.98
C THR A 1 2.81 10.89 -3.48
N SER A 2 1.78 11.10 -2.65
CA SER A 2 0.35 11.00 -3.02
C SER A 2 -0.05 11.79 -4.28
N LEU A 3 0.43 13.03 -4.45
CA LEU A 3 0.18 13.82 -5.67
C LEU A 3 0.73 13.17 -6.94
N ILE A 4 1.87 12.47 -6.85
CA ILE A 4 2.47 11.75 -7.98
C ILE A 4 1.63 10.51 -8.29
N CYS A 5 1.17 9.79 -7.26
CA CYS A 5 0.26 8.65 -7.43
C CYS A 5 -1.01 9.03 -8.19
N PHE A 6 -1.60 10.20 -7.90
CA PHE A 6 -2.81 10.65 -8.57
C PHE A 6 -2.64 10.83 -10.09
N ARG A 7 -1.42 11.15 -10.55
CA ARG A 7 -1.11 11.31 -11.97
C ARG A 7 -0.66 10.03 -12.66
N GLN A 8 -0.51 8.93 -11.92
CA GLN A 8 0.07 7.73 -12.47
C GLN A 8 -0.96 6.95 -13.31
N SER A 9 -0.66 6.76 -14.59
CA SER A 9 -1.49 5.97 -15.52
C SER A 9 -1.22 4.47 -15.47
N ASP A 10 -0.03 4.09 -15.04
CA ASP A 10 0.44 2.70 -15.01
C ASP A 10 0.27 2.07 -13.63
N LEU A 11 -0.26 0.85 -13.60
CA LEU A 11 -0.66 0.18 -12.38
C LEU A 11 0.53 -0.22 -11.49
N LYS A 12 1.63 -0.74 -12.06
CA LYS A 12 2.81 -1.15 -11.27
C LYS A 12 3.52 0.03 -10.61
N SER A 13 3.62 1.16 -11.31
CA SER A 13 4.22 2.38 -10.75
C SER A 13 3.27 3.08 -9.78
N LEU A 14 1.95 2.97 -9.93
CA LEU A 14 1.00 3.46 -8.93
C LEU A 14 1.25 2.76 -7.58
N ILE A 15 1.38 1.43 -7.60
CA ILE A 15 1.70 0.64 -6.41
C ILE A 15 3.06 1.07 -5.85
N ALA A 16 4.09 1.21 -6.69
CA ALA A 16 5.42 1.62 -6.24
C ALA A 16 5.46 3.03 -5.63
N TYR A 17 4.78 4.02 -6.20
CA TYR A 17 4.79 5.37 -5.61
C TYR A 17 3.95 5.45 -4.32
N SER A 18 2.92 4.61 -4.19
CA SER A 18 2.16 4.51 -2.93
C SER A 18 3.04 3.97 -1.79
N SER A 19 3.91 2.98 -2.06
CA SER A 19 4.81 2.42 -1.05
C SER A 19 5.85 3.41 -0.53
N VAL A 20 6.33 4.33 -1.39
CA VAL A 20 7.25 5.39 -0.96
C VAL A 20 6.63 6.29 0.12
N GLY A 21 5.30 6.51 0.09
CA GLY A 21 4.61 7.28 1.14
C GLY A 21 4.70 6.60 2.51
N HIS A 22 4.34 5.33 2.57
CA HIS A 22 4.40 4.50 3.77
C HIS A 22 5.83 4.39 4.33
N MET A 23 6.81 4.19 3.45
CA MET A 23 8.22 4.12 3.85
C MET A 23 8.74 5.47 4.37
N GLY A 24 8.26 6.59 3.81
CA GLY A 24 8.57 7.92 4.33
C GLY A 24 8.12 8.11 5.78
N LEU A 25 6.91 7.67 6.12
CA LEU A 25 6.41 7.69 7.50
C LEU A 25 7.24 6.79 8.43
N MET A 26 7.56 5.58 7.96
CA MET A 26 8.39 4.62 8.70
C MET A 26 9.75 5.22 9.04
N VAL A 27 10.44 5.83 8.07
CA VAL A 27 11.75 6.48 8.29
C VAL A 27 11.62 7.63 9.27
N ALA A 28 10.60 8.47 9.14
CA ALA A 28 10.37 9.58 10.06
C ALA A 28 10.21 9.08 11.50
N GLY A 29 9.38 8.06 11.75
CA GLY A 29 9.18 7.51 13.09
C GLY A 29 10.39 6.74 13.64
N ALA A 30 11.18 6.10 12.77
CA ALA A 30 12.44 5.45 13.17
C ALA A 30 13.49 6.47 13.65
N LEU A 31 13.54 7.65 13.03
CA LEU A 31 14.47 8.73 13.41
C LEU A 31 14.12 9.43 14.73
N MET A 32 12.91 9.22 15.27
CA MET A 32 12.48 9.80 16.55
C MET A 32 13.18 9.19 17.77
N ASN A 33 13.96 8.10 17.61
CA ASN A 33 14.66 7.39 18.69
C ASN A 33 13.78 7.03 19.90
N SER A 34 12.48 6.82 19.68
CA SER A 34 11.56 6.34 20.71
C SER A 34 11.33 4.84 20.57
N ASN A 35 11.24 4.10 21.69
CA ASN A 35 10.95 2.66 21.67
C ASN A 35 9.64 2.36 20.91
N TRP A 36 8.63 3.20 21.07
CA TRP A 36 7.36 3.10 20.36
C TRP A 36 7.51 3.32 18.85
N GLY A 37 8.31 4.32 18.45
CA GLY A 37 8.60 4.59 17.04
C GLY A 37 9.33 3.43 16.35
N PHE A 38 10.32 2.82 17.03
CA PHE A 38 11.06 1.68 16.46
C PHE A 38 10.19 0.43 16.31
N GLN A 39 9.37 0.10 17.33
CA GLN A 39 8.42 -1.02 17.25
C GLN A 39 7.39 -0.80 16.13
N ALA A 40 6.87 0.41 16.00
CA ALA A 40 5.91 0.76 14.95
C ALA A 40 6.53 0.75 13.55
N ALA A 41 7.78 1.20 13.41
CA ALA A 41 8.52 1.13 12.16
C ALA A 41 8.72 -0.32 11.71
N LEU A 42 9.06 -1.22 12.63
CA LEU A 42 9.19 -2.65 12.34
C LEU A 42 7.86 -3.27 11.95
N ALA A 43 6.77 -2.95 12.66
CA ALA A 43 5.42 -3.38 12.30
C ALA A 43 5.02 -2.87 10.90
N MET A 44 5.34 -1.61 10.57
CA MET A 44 5.08 -1.03 9.26
C MET A 44 5.84 -1.75 8.14
N MET A 45 7.12 -2.10 8.35
CA MET A 45 7.90 -2.82 7.35
C MET A 45 7.30 -4.19 7.03
N ILE A 46 6.87 -4.93 8.05
CA ILE A 46 6.27 -6.26 7.87
C ILE A 46 4.90 -6.13 7.19
N ALA A 47 4.03 -5.26 7.71
CA ALA A 47 2.67 -5.09 7.22
C ALA A 47 2.64 -4.54 5.77
N HIS A 48 3.45 -3.52 5.51
CA HIS A 48 3.58 -2.96 4.17
C HIS A 48 4.27 -3.94 3.22
N GLY A 49 5.27 -4.70 3.66
CA GLY A 49 5.92 -5.73 2.84
C GLY A 49 4.94 -6.82 2.37
N LEU A 50 4.05 -7.27 3.24
CA LEU A 50 3.01 -8.25 2.89
C LEU A 50 1.95 -7.67 1.95
N SER A 51 1.46 -6.46 2.24
CA SER A 51 0.45 -5.82 1.40
C SER A 51 0.99 -5.45 0.01
N SER A 52 2.15 -4.79 -0.08
CA SER A 52 2.77 -4.42 -1.36
C SER A 52 3.13 -5.62 -2.24
N SER A 53 3.66 -6.71 -1.68
CA SER A 53 3.96 -7.91 -2.46
C SER A 53 2.70 -8.56 -3.04
N ALA A 54 1.63 -8.66 -2.27
CA ALA A 54 0.34 -9.15 -2.76
C ALA A 54 -0.22 -8.27 -3.89
N LEU A 55 -0.11 -6.95 -3.75
CA LEU A 55 -0.52 -5.98 -4.78
C LEU A 55 0.26 -6.16 -6.08
N PHE A 56 1.57 -6.39 -6.02
CA PHE A 56 2.40 -6.65 -7.20
C PHE A 56 2.07 -7.97 -7.89
N VAL A 57 1.71 -9.01 -7.13
CA VAL A 57 1.23 -10.28 -7.68
C VAL A 57 -0.11 -10.09 -8.39
N MET A 58 -1.06 -9.38 -7.76
CA MET A 58 -2.36 -9.06 -8.37
C MET A 58 -2.21 -8.20 -9.63
N ALA A 59 -1.29 -7.24 -9.62
CA ALA A 59 -0.93 -6.46 -10.80
C ALA A 59 -0.45 -7.35 -11.96
N ASN A 60 0.30 -8.41 -11.66
CA ASN A 60 0.80 -9.33 -12.66
C ASN A 60 -0.31 -10.24 -13.22
N MET A 61 -1.17 -10.79 -12.36
CA MET A 61 -2.31 -11.60 -12.81
C MET A 61 -3.23 -10.82 -13.74
N ASN A 62 -3.50 -9.54 -13.42
CA ASN A 62 -4.29 -8.70 -14.32
C ASN A 62 -3.58 -8.41 -15.66
N TYR A 63 -2.25 -8.28 -15.63
CA TYR A 63 -1.45 -8.11 -16.84
C TYR A 63 -1.48 -9.37 -17.73
N GLU A 64 -1.48 -10.56 -17.14
CA GLU A 64 -1.62 -11.82 -17.88
C GLU A 64 -3.00 -11.95 -18.55
N LEU A 65 -4.06 -11.43 -17.91
CA LEU A 65 -5.41 -11.44 -18.47
C LEU A 65 -5.66 -10.39 -19.56
N THR A 66 -5.09 -9.19 -19.41
CA THR A 66 -5.42 -8.03 -20.26
C THR A 66 -4.28 -7.61 -21.19
N HIS A 67 -3.07 -8.14 -21.00
CA HIS A 67 -1.83 -7.75 -21.68
C HIS A 67 -1.51 -6.24 -21.67
N THR A 68 -2.09 -5.49 -20.71
CA THR A 68 -1.85 -4.05 -20.57
C THR A 68 -1.56 -3.68 -19.12
N ARG A 69 -0.81 -2.59 -18.93
CA ARG A 69 -0.48 -2.05 -17.59
C ARG A 69 -1.22 -0.74 -17.27
N SER A 70 -1.91 -0.18 -18.25
CA SER A 70 -2.59 1.11 -18.13
C SER A 70 -3.93 0.96 -17.42
N LEU A 71 -4.12 1.70 -16.34
CA LEU A 71 -5.35 1.71 -15.54
C LEU A 71 -6.60 2.04 -16.38
N PHE A 72 -6.46 2.90 -17.39
CA PHE A 72 -7.57 3.32 -18.25
C PHE A 72 -8.14 2.19 -19.13
N LEU A 73 -7.30 1.23 -19.52
CA LEU A 73 -7.72 0.08 -20.33
C LEU A 73 -8.24 -1.07 -19.47
N MET A 74 -7.90 -1.10 -18.18
CA MET A 74 -8.29 -2.17 -17.24
C MET A 74 -9.67 -1.96 -16.61
N LYS A 75 -10.59 -1.31 -17.32
CA LYS A 75 -11.97 -1.10 -16.86
C LYS A 75 -12.80 -2.38 -17.01
N GLY A 76 -13.79 -2.57 -16.16
CA GLY A 76 -14.74 -3.69 -16.28
C GLY A 76 -14.25 -5.05 -15.74
N LEU A 77 -13.10 -5.10 -15.06
CA LEU A 77 -12.56 -6.33 -14.47
C LEU A 77 -13.51 -7.02 -13.47
N LEU A 78 -14.41 -6.26 -12.82
CA LEU A 78 -15.40 -6.81 -11.89
C LEU A 78 -16.32 -7.84 -12.55
N VAL A 79 -16.67 -7.63 -13.82
CA VAL A 79 -17.54 -8.54 -14.58
C VAL A 79 -16.76 -9.75 -15.08
N LEU A 80 -15.50 -9.54 -15.51
CA LEU A 80 -14.66 -10.58 -16.09
C LEU A 80 -14.09 -11.56 -15.05
N ALA A 81 -13.65 -11.05 -13.90
CA ALA A 81 -12.97 -11.84 -12.87
C ALA A 81 -13.36 -11.35 -11.46
N PRO A 82 -14.58 -11.65 -10.98
CA PRO A 82 -15.12 -11.11 -9.73
C PRO A 82 -14.29 -11.51 -8.50
N THR A 83 -13.74 -12.74 -8.49
CA THR A 83 -12.90 -13.24 -7.39
C THR A 83 -11.57 -12.48 -7.32
N LEU A 84 -10.93 -12.23 -8.46
CA LEU A 84 -9.70 -11.44 -8.55
C LEU A 84 -9.94 -10.02 -8.06
N THR A 85 -11.08 -9.40 -8.45
CA THR A 85 -11.42 -8.06 -7.99
C THR A 85 -11.74 -7.98 -6.50
N MET A 86 -12.30 -9.03 -5.89
CA MET A 86 -12.51 -9.07 -4.44
C MET A 86 -11.18 -9.07 -3.69
N TRP A 87 -10.23 -9.90 -4.12
CA TRP A 87 -8.88 -9.88 -3.54
C TRP A 87 -8.19 -8.55 -3.76
N TRP A 88 -8.36 -7.95 -4.93
CA TRP A 88 -7.87 -6.62 -5.22
C TRP A 88 -8.42 -5.61 -4.19
N PHE A 89 -9.74 -5.59 -3.99
CA PHE A 89 -10.36 -4.73 -3.00
C PHE A 89 -9.76 -4.91 -1.60
N LEU A 90 -9.64 -6.16 -1.12
CA LEU A 90 -9.10 -6.44 0.21
C LEU A 90 -7.65 -5.95 0.38
N PHE A 91 -6.77 -6.19 -0.60
CA PHE A 91 -5.38 -5.75 -0.52
C PHE A 91 -5.22 -4.23 -0.72
N THR A 92 -6.08 -3.59 -1.53
CA THR A 92 -6.12 -2.12 -1.56
C THR A 92 -6.56 -1.54 -0.22
N ALA A 93 -7.59 -2.12 0.40
CA ALA A 93 -8.12 -1.65 1.68
C ALA A 93 -7.08 -1.80 2.80
N SER A 94 -6.34 -2.91 2.82
CA SER A 94 -5.25 -3.09 3.79
C SER A 94 -4.10 -2.10 3.55
N ASN A 95 -3.77 -1.78 2.29
CA ASN A 95 -2.77 -0.76 1.98
C ASN A 95 -3.21 0.67 2.33
N MET A 96 -4.51 0.98 2.28
CA MET A 96 -5.09 2.26 2.71
C MET A 96 -5.30 2.36 4.23
N ALA A 97 -4.76 1.43 5.02
CA ALA A 97 -4.91 1.43 6.48
C ALA A 97 -6.38 1.36 6.96
N VAL A 98 -7.24 0.58 6.30
CA VAL A 98 -8.61 0.33 6.80
C VAL A 98 -8.57 -0.56 8.06
N PRO A 99 -9.40 -0.32 9.10
CA PRO A 99 -9.51 -1.25 10.23
C PRO A 99 -10.07 -2.59 9.73
N PRO A 100 -9.48 -3.78 9.99
CA PRO A 100 -8.53 -4.21 11.04
C PRO A 100 -7.07 -4.43 10.56
N SER A 101 -6.56 -3.62 9.64
CA SER A 101 -5.20 -3.83 9.08
C SER A 101 -4.06 -3.49 10.05
N ILE A 102 -2.95 -4.22 9.94
CA ILE A 102 -1.71 -3.93 10.69
C ILE A 102 -1.12 -2.58 10.26
N ASN A 103 -1.28 -2.21 8.98
CA ASN A 103 -0.85 -0.91 8.45
C ASN A 103 -1.45 0.26 9.24
N LEU A 104 -2.75 0.20 9.58
CA LEU A 104 -3.38 1.23 10.41
C LEU A 104 -2.74 1.34 11.79
N LEU A 105 -2.55 0.20 12.45
CA LEU A 105 -1.97 0.17 13.79
C LEU A 105 -0.56 0.79 13.78
N SER A 106 0.27 0.41 12.82
CA SER A 106 1.62 0.96 12.68
C SER A 106 1.61 2.45 12.35
N GLU A 107 0.71 2.91 11.46
CA GLU A 107 0.64 4.33 11.10
C GLU A 107 0.20 5.21 12.27
N ILE A 108 -0.78 4.78 13.06
CA ILE A 108 -1.22 5.53 14.25
C ILE A 108 -0.08 5.63 15.27
N ILE A 109 0.63 4.53 15.54
CA ILE A 109 1.74 4.56 16.50
C ILE A 109 2.91 5.41 15.97
N LEU A 110 3.20 5.35 14.67
CA LEU A 110 4.21 6.20 14.04
C LEU A 110 3.84 7.69 14.15
N ILE A 111 2.61 8.06 13.79
CA ILE A 111 2.13 9.45 13.85
C ILE A 111 2.16 9.96 15.30
N THR A 112 1.69 9.18 16.27
CA THR A 112 1.73 9.57 17.68
C THR A 112 3.16 9.70 18.20
N SER A 113 4.10 8.85 17.75
CA SER A 113 5.52 8.97 18.10
C SER A 113 6.15 10.24 17.52
N ILE A 114 5.79 10.62 16.29
CA ILE A 114 6.26 11.84 15.62
C ILE A 114 5.69 13.09 16.30
N LEU A 115 4.40 13.07 16.66
CA LEU A 115 3.72 14.20 17.31
C LEU A 115 4.09 14.38 18.79
N LYS A 116 4.66 13.36 19.43
CA LYS A 116 5.09 13.44 20.84
C LYS A 116 6.47 14.09 21.01
N MET A 117 7.16 14.43 19.92
CA MET A 117 8.22 15.45 19.96
C MET A 117 7.64 16.79 20.38
#